data_AF-A0A382YRS7-F1
#
_entry.id   AF-A0A382YRS7-F1
#
_cell.length_a   1.000
_cell.length_b   1.000
_cell.length_c   1.000
_cell.angle_alpha   90.00
_cell.angle_beta   90.00
_cell.angle_gamma   90.00
#
_symmetry.space_group_name_H-M   'P 1'
#
loop_
_entity.id
_entity.type
_entity.pdbx_description
1 polymer ?
#
loop_
_entity_poly.entity_id
_entity_poly.type
_entity_poly.pdbx_seq_one_letter_code
_entity_poly.pdbx_strand_id
1 'polypeptide(L)' 'MQSVVVVDSGIVNLKSVIRALAFVGASIHTTSDYKRVLAADRVILPGVGAFPS' A
#
# COMPACT_ATOMS: atom_id res chain seq x y z
N MET A 1 -17.80 -2.69 -3.43
CA MET A 1 -16.98 -2.73 -2.19
C MET A 1 -15.81 -1.80 -2.41
N GLN A 2 -15.55 -0.83 -1.53
CA GLN A 2 -14.41 0.09 -1.69
C GLN A 2 -13.12 -0.62 -1.30
N SER A 3 -12.33 -1.00 -2.29
CA SER A 3 -11.05 -1.68 -2.17
C SER A 3 -9.91 -0.66 -2.13
N VAL A 4 -9.19 -0.59 -1.01
CA VAL A 4 -7.98 0.20 -0.87
C VAL A 4 -6.78 -0.74 -0.91
N VAL A 5 -5.87 -0.53 -1.86
CA VAL A 5 -4.63 -1.31 -1.96
C VAL A 5 -3.42 -0.45 -1.62
N VAL A 6 -2.50 -1.04 -0.86
CA VAL A 6 -1.16 -0.52 -0.64
C VAL A 6 -0.20 -1.29 -1.54
N VAL A 7 0.56 -0.58 -2.37
CA VAL A 7 1.56 -1.19 -3.23
C VAL A 7 2.71 -1.70 -2.38
N ASP A 8 3.00 -3.00 -2.48
CA ASP A 8 4.20 -3.59 -1.88
C ASP A 8 5.37 -3.45 -2.84
N SER A 9 6.17 -2.41 -2.62
CA SER A 9 7.38 -2.08 -3.36
C SER A 9 8.66 -2.61 -2.69
N GLY A 10 8.54 -3.48 -1.67
CA GLY A 10 9.70 -4.01 -0.92
C GLY A 10 10.36 -3.01 0.02
N ILE A 11 9.71 -1.87 0.29
CA ILE A 11 10.25 -0.83 1.18
C ILE A 11 10.24 -1.24 2.66
N VAL A 12 11.27 -0.79 3.38
CA VAL A 12 11.50 -1.15 4.79
C VAL A 12 10.39 -0.65 5.72
N ASN A 13 9.68 0.41 5.36
CA ASN A 13 8.63 1.02 6.19
C ASN A 13 7.20 0.55 5.89
N LEU A 14 6.99 -0.42 4.99
CA LEU A 14 5.65 -0.87 4.59
C LEU A 14 4.83 -1.36 5.80
N LYS A 15 5.45 -2.13 6.71
CA LYS A 15 4.79 -2.62 7.93
C LYS A 15 4.30 -1.49 8.84
N SER A 16 5.04 -0.38 8.93
CA SER A 16 4.63 0.79 9.71
C SER A 16 3.41 1.46 9.10
N VAL A 17 3.38 1.58 7.76
CA VAL A 17 2.23 2.14 7.02
C VAL A 17 0.98 1.28 7.23
N ILE A 18 1.09 -0.04 7.07
CA ILE A 18 -0.02 -0.99 7.30
C ILE A 18 -0.56 -0.85 8.73
N ARG A 19 0.33 -0.79 9.73
CA ARG A 19 -0.07 -0.64 11.14
C ARG A 19 -0.80 0.69 11.39
N ALA A 20 -0.32 1.79 10.83
CA ALA A 20 -0.98 3.08 10.96
C ALA A 20 -2.37 3.08 10.32
N LEU A 21 -2.52 2.45 9.15
CA LEU A 21 -3.80 2.31 8.45
C LEU A 21 -4.77 1.41 9.23
N ALA A 22 -4.28 0.29 9.78
CA ALA A 22 -5.10 -0.58 10.62
C ALA A 22 -5.52 0.11 11.93
N PHE A 23 -4.64 0.93 12.52
CA PHE A 23 -4.94 1.69 13.74
C PHE A 23 -6.09 2.68 13.55
N VAL A 24 -6.21 3.31 12.37
CA VAL A 24 -7.33 4.19 12.03
C VAL A 24 -8.57 3.43 11.51
N GLY A 25 -8.57 2.09 11.56
CA GLY A 25 -9.69 1.26 11.15
C GLY A 25 -9.83 1.06 9.63
N ALA A 26 -8.79 1.33 8.85
CA ALA A 26 -8.85 1.14 7.40
C ALA A 26 -8.77 -0.35 7.02
N SER A 27 -9.70 -0.80 6.18
CA SER A 27 -9.62 -2.11 5.51
C SER A 27 -8.77 -1.98 4.26
N ILE A 28 -7.55 -2.52 4.31
CA ILE A 28 -6.55 -2.41 3.25
C ILE A 28 -5.99 -3.77 2.85
N HIS A 29 -5.62 -3.90 1.58
CA HIS A 29 -4.90 -5.05 1.06
C HIS A 29 -3.52 -4.63 0.56
N THR A 30 -2.49 -5.41 0.79
CA THR A 30 -1.19 -5.21 0.16
C THR A 30 -1.07 -6.04 -1.12
N THR A 31 -0.45 -5.47 -2.15
CA THR A 31 -0.18 -6.21 -3.39
C THR A 31 1.00 -5.65 -4.17
N SER A 32 1.75 -6.52 -4.83
CA SER A 32 2.72 -6.20 -5.87
C SER A 32 2.20 -6.52 -7.28
N ASP A 33 0.95 -7.02 -7.40
CA ASP A 33 0.32 -7.34 -8.69
C ASP A 33 -0.34 -6.09 -9.29
N TYR A 34 0.21 -5.61 -10.40
CA TYR A 34 -0.30 -4.42 -11.10
C TYR A 34 -1.77 -4.56 -11.51
N LYS A 35 -2.28 -5.77 -11.77
CA LYS A 35 -3.68 -5.99 -12.13
C LYS A 35 -4.61 -5.67 -10.96
N ARG A 36 -4.21 -6.03 -9.74
CA ARG A 36 -4.96 -5.70 -8.52
C ARG A 36 -4.90 -4.21 -8.20
N VAL A 37 -3.78 -3.56 -8.49
CA VAL A 37 -3.65 -2.10 -8.38
C VAL A 37 -4.61 -1.39 -9.33
N LEU A 38 -4.66 -1.83 -10.60
CA LEU A 38 -5.55 -1.24 -11.62
C LEU A 38 -7.04 -1.48 -11.33
N ALA A 39 -7.39 -2.58 -10.67
CA ALA A 39 -8.77 -2.93 -10.36
C ALA A 39 -9.30 -2.25 -9.08
N ALA A 40 -8.46 -1.51 -8.35
CA ALA A 40 -8.82 -0.96 -7.06
C ALA A 40 -9.50 0.41 -7.15
N ASP A 41 -10.35 0.69 -6.17
CA ASP A 41 -11.02 1.99 -6.06
C ASP A 41 -10.04 3.08 -5.59
N ARG A 42 -9.06 2.70 -4.76
CA ARG A 42 -8.03 3.61 -4.24
C ARG A 42 -6.69 2.89 -4.10
N VAL A 43 -5.62 3.61 -4.41
CA VAL A 43 -4.25 3.10 -4.35
C VAL A 43 -3.41 3.99 -3.43
N ILE A 44 -2.64 3.35 -2.56
CA ILE A 44 -1.61 3.98 -1.73
C ILE A 44 -0.27 3.48 -2.25
N LEU A 45 0.57 4.41 -2.72
CA LEU A 45 1.95 4.14 -3.11
C LEU A 45 2.88 4.67 -2.02
N PRO A 46 3.35 3.82 -1.10
CA PRO A 46 4.24 4.26 -0.04
C PRO A 46 5.66 4.48 -0.58
N GLY A 47 6.35 5.47 -0.01
CA GLY A 47 7.70 5.86 -0.41
C GLY A 47 8.56 6.26 0.78
N VAL A 48 9.88 6.14 0.61
CA VAL A 48 10.89 6.54 1.61
C VAL A 48 11.72 7.75 1.15
N GLY A 49 11.35 8.36 0.02
CA GLY A 49 12.13 9.41 -0.64
C GLY A 49 12.91 8.86 -1.83
N ALA A 50 14.17 9.30 -1.99
CA ALA A 50 15.03 8.82 -3.06
C ALA A 50 15.37 7.34 -2.85
N PHE A 51 15.02 6.51 -3.82
CA PHE A 51 15.48 5.12 -3.87
C PHE A 51 16.96 5.10 -4.28
N PRO A 52 17.77 4.18 -3.72
CA PRO A 52 19.10 3.93 -4.25
C PRO A 52 18.98 3.59 -5.74
N SER A 53 19.76 4.27 -6.57
CA SER A 53 19.97 3.97 -7.99
C SER A 53 20.77 2.70 -8.17
#